data_AF-A0A933DSS4-F1
#
_entry.id   AF-A0A933DSS4-F1
#
_cell.length_a   1.000
_cell.length_b   1.000
_cell.length_c   1.000
_cell.angle_alpha   90.00
_cell.angle_beta   90.00
_cell.angle_gamma   90.00
#
_symmetry.space_group_name_H-M   'P 1'
#
loop_
_entity.id
_entity.type
_entity.pdbx_description
1 polymer ?
#
loop_
_entity_poly.entity_id
_entity_poly.type
_entity_poly.pdbx_seq_one_letter_code
_entity_poly.pdbx_strand_id
1 'polypeptide(L)'
;MPTEVAKEVTGGILQNLEAVKSIAAALTITIGAIMPAFAIGRIGSQAAESIGRNPDAAPKIQTAMILSVAFTEAIAIYALVIALIIKFV
;
A
#
# COMPACT_ATOMS: atom_id res chain seq x y z
N MET A 1 -27.58 -15.87 34.75
CA MET A 1 -27.48 -17.04 33.85
C MET A 1 -27.83 -16.74 32.39
N PRO A 2 -28.91 -16.03 32.01
CA PRO A 2 -29.16 -15.68 30.60
C PRO A 2 -28.21 -14.60 30.03
N THR A 3 -27.76 -13.68 30.89
CA THR A 3 -26.96 -12.50 30.52
C THR A 3 -25.47 -12.80 30.26
N GLU A 4 -24.92 -13.89 30.81
CA GLU A 4 -23.53 -14.30 30.57
C GLU A 4 -23.37 -15.00 29.22
N VAL A 5 -24.30 -15.89 28.87
CA VAL A 5 -24.33 -16.56 27.56
C VAL A 5 -24.44 -15.54 26.43
N ALA A 6 -25.26 -14.50 26.59
CA ALA A 6 -25.38 -13.42 25.61
C ALA A 6 -24.07 -12.63 25.42
N LYS A 7 -23.30 -12.41 26.50
CA LYS A 7 -21.99 -11.72 26.44
C LYS A 7 -20.93 -12.57 25.75
N GLU A 8 -20.90 -13.87 26.01
CA GLU A 8 -19.94 -14.81 25.39
C GLU A 8 -20.16 -14.93 23.88
N VAL A 9 -21.42 -15.08 23.45
CA VAL A 9 -21.79 -15.13 22.03
C VAL A 9 -21.46 -13.80 21.33
N THR A 10 -21.77 -12.67 21.95
CA THR A 10 -21.45 -11.35 21.39
C THR A 10 -19.94 -11.12 21.31
N GLY A 11 -19.18 -11.50 22.34
CA GLY A 11 -17.72 -11.40 22.37
C GLY A 11 -17.06 -12.24 21.27
N GLY A 12 -17.51 -13.47 21.06
CA GLY A 12 -17.02 -14.32 19.97
C GLY A 12 -17.28 -13.74 18.58
N ILE A 13 -18.46 -13.14 18.36
CA ILE A 13 -18.79 -12.47 17.08
C ILE A 13 -17.87 -11.25 16.85
N LEU A 14 -17.65 -10.43 17.88
CA LEU A 14 -16.78 -9.26 17.79
C LEU A 14 -15.34 -9.65 17.47
N GLN A 15 -14.82 -10.69 18.12
CA GLN A 15 -13.45 -11.19 17.89
C GLN A 15 -13.26 -11.70 16.45
N ASN A 16 -14.26 -12.40 15.91
CA ASN A 16 -14.24 -12.84 14.51
C ASN A 16 -14.26 -11.65 13.54
N LEU A 17 -15.03 -10.60 13.84
CA LEU A 17 -15.10 -9.41 13.00
C LEU A 17 -13.77 -8.64 12.99
N GLU A 18 -13.09 -8.52 14.14
CA GLU A 18 -11.76 -7.92 14.23
C GLU A 18 -10.69 -8.71 13.46
N ALA A 19 -10.77 -10.05 13.48
CA ALA A 19 -9.90 -10.90 12.70
C ALA A 19 -10.10 -10.67 11.19
N VAL A 20 -11.36 -10.62 10.73
CA VAL A 20 -11.70 -10.33 9.33
C VAL A 20 -11.20 -8.95 8.91
N LYS A 21 -11.44 -7.89 9.71
CA LYS A 21 -10.92 -6.54 9.44
C LYS A 21 -9.39 -6.54 9.31
N SER A 22 -8.70 -7.26 10.19
CA SER A 22 -7.23 -7.32 10.17
C SER A 22 -6.69 -8.01 8.92
N ILE A 23 -7.31 -9.11 8.50
CA ILE A 23 -6.93 -9.82 7.28
C ILE A 23 -7.23 -8.97 6.04
N ALA A 24 -8.42 -8.35 5.99
CA ALA A 24 -8.82 -7.49 4.87
C ALA A 24 -7.88 -6.29 4.73
N ALA A 25 -7.49 -5.65 5.83
CA ALA A 25 -6.52 -4.54 5.83
C ALA A 25 -5.15 -5.00 5.32
N ALA A 26 -4.64 -6.14 5.80
CA ALA A 26 -3.36 -6.70 5.37
C ALA A 26 -3.34 -7.02 3.86
N LEU A 27 -4.39 -7.68 3.35
CA LEU A 27 -4.51 -8.00 1.92
C LEU A 27 -4.58 -6.74 1.05
N THR A 28 -5.34 -5.74 1.50
CA THR A 28 -5.50 -4.46 0.78
C THR A 28 -4.15 -3.78 0.56
N ILE A 29 -3.35 -3.62 1.62
CA ILE A 29 -2.04 -2.98 1.50
C ILE A 29 -1.06 -3.84 0.69
N THR A 30 -1.03 -5.16 0.89
CA THR A 30 -0.11 -6.03 0.15
C THR A 30 -0.38 -5.97 -1.35
N ILE A 31 -1.64 -6.13 -1.77
CA ILE A 31 -2.00 -6.09 -3.19
C ILE A 31 -1.75 -4.69 -3.76
N GLY A 32 -2.12 -3.64 -3.02
CA GLY A 32 -1.97 -2.26 -3.46
C GLY A 32 -0.52 -1.78 -3.55
N ALA A 33 0.41 -2.35 -2.77
CA ALA A 33 1.82 -1.96 -2.76
C ALA A 33 2.68 -2.72 -3.79
N ILE A 34 2.27 -3.93 -4.20
CA ILE A 34 3.06 -4.76 -5.12
C ILE A 34 3.30 -4.05 -6.46
N MET A 35 2.25 -3.50 -7.08
CA MET A 35 2.37 -2.88 -8.42
C MET A 35 3.21 -1.60 -8.40
N PRO A 36 3.02 -0.66 -7.45
CA PRO A 36 3.91 0.49 -7.27
C PRO A 36 5.36 0.09 -7.04
N ALA A 37 5.64 -0.92 -6.22
CA ALA A 37 7.00 -1.38 -5.95
C ALA A 37 7.72 -1.84 -7.24
N PHE A 38 7.03 -2.62 -8.08
CA PHE A 38 7.57 -3.04 -9.38
C PHE A 38 7.77 -1.86 -10.34
N ALA A 39 6.80 -0.94 -10.41
CA ALA A 39 6.89 0.22 -11.26
C ALA A 39 8.05 1.16 -10.87
N ILE A 40 8.22 1.45 -9.58
CA ILE A 40 9.33 2.28 -9.06
C ILE A 40 10.68 1.63 -9.37
N GLY A 41 10.81 0.32 -9.13
CA GLY A 41 12.05 -0.40 -9.45
C GLY A 41 12.42 -0.30 -10.93
N ARG A 42 11.43 -0.39 -11.82
CA ARG A 42 11.62 -0.25 -13.28
C ARG A 42 11.91 1.20 -13.71
N ILE A 43 11.25 2.18 -13.10
CA ILE A 43 11.50 3.61 -13.35
C ILE A 43 12.95 3.96 -12.96
N GLY A 44 13.38 3.55 -11.77
CA GLY A 44 14.72 3.81 -11.26
C GLY A 44 15.82 3.15 -12.11
N SER A 45 15.64 1.90 -12.52
CA SER A 45 16.63 1.20 -13.35
C SER A 45 16.78 1.83 -14.73
N GLN A 46 15.67 2.20 -15.39
CA GLN A 46 15.71 2.87 -16.69
C GLN A 46 16.29 4.28 -16.61
N ALA A 47 15.99 5.01 -15.53
CA ALA A 47 16.58 6.31 -15.30
C ALA A 47 18.10 6.21 -15.12
N ALA A 48 18.57 5.26 -14.30
CA ALA A 48 20.00 5.02 -14.08
C ALA A 48 20.72 4.62 -15.39
N GLU A 49 20.14 3.72 -16.19
CA GLU A 49 20.70 3.34 -17.49
C GLU A 49 20.76 4.53 -18.46
N SER A 50 19.70 5.33 -18.51
CA SER A 50 19.63 6.52 -19.38
C SER A 50 20.67 7.58 -19.00
N ILE A 51 20.85 7.81 -17.70
CA ILE A 51 21.88 8.71 -17.15
C ILE A 51 23.28 8.17 -17.48
N GLY A 52 23.50 6.87 -17.34
CA GLY A 52 24.79 6.24 -17.69
C GLY A 52 25.15 6.38 -19.17
N ARG A 53 24.15 6.35 -20.07
CA ARG A 53 24.34 6.54 -21.52
C ARG A 53 24.53 8.01 -21.91
N ASN A 54 23.89 8.94 -21.20
CA ASN A 54 24.03 10.37 -21.45
C ASN A 54 24.02 11.17 -20.14
N PRO A 55 25.20 11.40 -19.54
CA PRO A 55 25.32 12.12 -18.27
C PRO A 55 24.80 13.56 -18.33
N ASP A 56 24.92 14.23 -19.49
CA ASP A 56 24.47 15.62 -19.67
C ASP A 56 22.94 15.76 -19.59
N ALA A 57 22.20 14.69 -19.86
CA ALA A 57 20.75 14.64 -19.74
C ALA A 57 20.26 14.34 -18.31
N ALA A 58 21.16 14.08 -17.36
CA ALA A 58 20.80 13.62 -16.02
C ALA A 58 19.79 14.51 -15.28
N PRO A 59 19.91 15.85 -15.28
CA PRO A 59 18.94 16.70 -14.59
C PRO A 59 17.51 16.51 -15.10
N LYS A 60 17.34 16.42 -16.44
CA LYS A 60 16.03 16.22 -17.06
C LYS A 60 15.44 14.84 -16.75
N ILE A 61 16.29 13.81 -16.81
CA ILE A 61 15.89 12.43 -16.49
C ILE A 61 15.47 12.32 -15.02
N GLN A 62 16.23 12.90 -14.09
CA GLN A 62 15.89 12.91 -12.67
C GLN A 62 14.56 13.62 -12.40
N THR A 63 14.30 14.77 -13.03
CA THR A 63 13.00 15.45 -12.88
C THR A 63 11.84 14.56 -13.33
N ALA A 64 11.94 13.93 -14.50
CA ALA A 64 10.91 13.03 -15.02
C ALA A 64 10.75 11.77 -14.14
N MET A 65 11.85 11.21 -13.66
CA MET A 65 11.88 10.07 -12.74
C MET A 65 11.15 10.39 -11.44
N ILE A 66 11.50 11.50 -10.78
CA ILE A 66 10.88 11.91 -9.51
C ILE A 66 9.38 12.10 -9.67
N LEU A 67 8.94 12.77 -10.74
CA LEU A 67 7.52 12.97 -11.01
C LEU A 67 6.79 11.63 -11.21
N SER A 68 7.39 10.71 -11.97
CA SER A 68 6.81 9.38 -12.22
C SER A 68 6.73 8.54 -10.94
N VAL A 69 7.77 8.58 -10.11
CA VAL A 69 7.79 7.91 -8.80
C VAL A 69 6.73 8.52 -7.88
N ALA A 70 6.59 9.86 -7.84
CA ALA A 70 5.60 10.53 -7.00
C ALA A 70 4.16 10.12 -7.37
N PHE A 71 3.81 10.05 -8.65
CA PHE A 71 2.50 9.56 -9.08
C PHE A 71 2.29 8.08 -8.78
N THR A 72 3.34 7.27 -8.92
CA THR A 72 3.29 5.84 -8.59
C THR A 72 3.06 5.63 -7.09
N GLU A 73 3.73 6.43 -6.26
CA GLU A 73 3.59 6.39 -4.79
C GLU A 73 2.20 6.85 -4.35
N ALA A 74 1.58 7.81 -5.05
CA ALA A 74 0.22 8.25 -4.74
C ALA A 74 -0.79 7.10 -4.77
N ILE A 75 -0.61 6.13 -5.68
CA ILE A 75 -1.46 4.94 -5.77
C ILE A 75 -1.22 4.01 -4.57
N ALA A 76 0.04 3.82 -4.16
CA ALA A 76 0.39 3.06 -2.96
C ALA A 76 -0.20 3.69 -1.68
N ILE A 77 -0.17 5.02 -1.59
CA ILE A 77 -0.74 5.77 -0.46
C ILE A 77 -2.26 5.59 -0.42
N TYR A 78 -2.97 5.58 -1.55
CA TYR A 78 -4.39 5.27 -1.55
C TYR A 78 -4.70 3.88 -0.97
N ALA A 79 -3.91 2.86 -1.32
CA ALA A 79 -4.07 1.53 -0.73
C ALA A 79 -3.79 1.51 0.77
N LEU A 80 -2.77 2.25 1.23
CA LEU A 80 -2.49 2.43 2.66
C LEU A 80 -3.64 3.11 3.39
N VAL A 81 -4.19 4.19 2.84
CA VAL A 81 -5.33 4.91 3.44
C VAL A 81 -6.54 3.99 3.58
N ILE A 82 -6.88 3.23 2.54
CA ILE A 82 -8.01 2.28 2.61
C ILE A 82 -7.74 1.16 3.62
N ALA A 83 -6.52 0.61 3.67
CA ALA A 83 -6.17 -0.41 4.67
C ALA A 83 -6.30 0.12 6.11
N LEU A 84 -5.89 1.36 6.36
CA LEU A 84 -6.05 2.01 7.67
C LEU A 84 -7.53 2.25 8.00
N ILE A 85 -8.34 2.67 7.03
CA ILE A 85 -9.79 2.82 7.22
C ILE A 85 -10.41 1.48 7.59
N ILE A 86 -10.09 0.39 6.89
CA ILE A 86 -10.60 -0.95 7.21
C ILE A 86 -10.22 -1.38 8.63
N LYS A 87 -9.01 -1.04 9.09
CA LYS A 87 -8.51 -1.45 10.39
C LYS A 87 -9.10 -0.64 11.55
N PHE A 88 -9.29 0.66 11.36
CA PHE A 88 -9.55 1.60 12.47
C PHE A 88 -10.95 2.24 12.46
N VAL A 89 -11.69 2.13 11.35
CA VAL A 89 -13.07 2.62 11.21
C VAL A 89 -14.00 1.40 11.12
#